data_AF-A0A2K0UQZ1-F1
#
_entry.id   AF-A0A2K0UQZ1-F1
#
_cell.length_a   1.000
_cell.length_b   1.000
_cell.length_c   1.000
_cell.angle_alpha   90.00
_cell.angle_beta   90.00
_cell.angle_gamma   90.00
#
_symmetry.space_group_name_H-M   'P 1'
#
loop_
_entity.id
_entity.type
_entity.pdbx_description
1 polymer ?
#
loop_
_entity_poly.entity_id
_entity_poly.type
_entity_poly.pdbx_seq_one_letter_code
_entity_poly.pdbx_strand_id
1 'polypeptide(L)' 'MAEFHGMDNQVLMKALNILVKRGKAQIFGSEDSLGVKFF' A
#
# COMPACT_ATOMS: atom_id res chain seq x y z
N MET A 1 -0.70 0.95 -19.49
CA MET A 1 -0.79 -0.30 -18.73
C MET A 1 -0.15 -0.04 -17.39
N ALA A 2 -0.89 -0.16 -16.28
CA ALA A 2 -0.28 0.03 -14.97
C ALA A 2 0.61 -1.17 -14.69
N GLU A 3 1.93 -0.99 -14.59
CA GLU A 3 2.93 -2.05 -14.37
C GLU A 3 2.76 -2.79 -13.03
N PHE A 4 1.82 -2.34 -12.20
CA PHE A 4 1.49 -2.91 -10.90
C PHE A 4 0.25 -3.81 -10.95
N HIS A 5 -0.43 -3.90 -12.09
CA HIS A 5 -1.59 -4.77 -12.27
C HIS A 5 -1.15 -6.24 -12.28
N GLY A 6 -1.62 -7.03 -11.30
CA GLY A 6 -1.18 -8.42 -11.10
C GLY A 6 -0.01 -8.58 -10.12
N MET A 7 0.44 -7.52 -9.46
CA MET A 7 1.42 -7.63 -8.37
C MET A 7 0.84 -8.43 -7.20
N ASP A 8 1.64 -9.35 -6.66
CA ASP A 8 1.30 -10.08 -5.45
C ASP A 8 0.96 -9.10 -4.31
N ASN A 9 -0.19 -9.32 -3.66
CA ASN A 9 -0.70 -8.41 -2.63
C ASN A 9 0.27 -8.27 -1.45
N GLN A 10 1.01 -9.31 -1.08
CA GLN A 10 2.02 -9.24 -0.03
C GLN A 10 3.21 -8.36 -0.43
N VAL A 11 3.62 -8.41 -1.70
CA VAL A 11 4.69 -7.53 -2.21
C VAL A 11 4.23 -6.08 -2.19
N LEU A 12 3.01 -5.80 -2.65
CA LEU A 12 2.41 -4.47 -2.58
C LEU A 12 2.35 -3.96 -1.13
N MET A 13 1.85 -4.78 -0.20
CA MET A 13 1.76 -4.42 1.21
C MET A 13 3.13 -4.18 1.85
N LYS A 14 4.17 -4.94 1.49
CA LYS A 14 5.54 -4.65 1.94
C LYS A 14 6.03 -3.31 1.43
N ALA A 15 5.82 -3.00 0.15
CA ALA A 15 6.22 -1.73 -0.44
C ALA A 15 5.50 -0.54 0.23
N LEU A 16 4.19 -0.64 0.43
CA LEU A 16 3.41 0.40 1.13
C LEU A 16 3.88 0.61 2.56
N ASN A 17 4.18 -0.46 3.30
CA ASN A 17 4.72 -0.35 4.66
C ASN A 17 6.08 0.38 4.72
N ILE A 18 6.94 0.24 3.69
CA ILE A 18 8.19 1.01 3.60
C ILE A 18 7.88 2.51 3.44
N LEU A 19 6.89 2.87 2.62
CA LEU A 19 6.48 4.26 2.43
C LEU A 19 5.87 4.86 3.70
N VAL A 20 5.09 4.08 4.44
CA VAL A 20 4.56 4.48 5.77
C VAL A 20 5.69 4.77 6.74
N LYS A 21 6.69 3.88 6.84
CA LYS A 21 7.87 4.08 7.70
C LYS A 21 8.69 5.32 7.33
N ARG A 22 8.67 5.72 6.06
CA ARG A 22 9.33 6.94 5.56
C ARG A 22 8.47 8.20 5.68
N GLY A 23 7.26 8.10 6.24
CA GLY A 23 6.32 9.22 6.37
C GLY A 23 5.75 9.70 5.03
N LYS A 24 5.77 8.86 3.99
CA LYS A 24 5.28 9.18 2.64
C LYS A 24 3.88 8.66 2.35
N ALA A 25 3.35 7.81 3.22
CA ALA A 25 2.01 7.26 3.10
C ALA A 25 1.42 6.92 4.48
N GLN A 26 0.11 6.69 4.50
CA GLN A 26 -0.65 6.19 5.64
C GLN A 26 -1.65 5.14 5.14
N ILE A 27 -1.66 3.95 5.76
CA ILE A 27 -2.66 2.92 5.52
C ILE A 27 -3.84 3.14 6.48
N PHE A 28 -5.07 2.96 5.99
CA PHE A 28 -6.30 3.09 6.78
C PHE A 28 -7.34 2.06 6.33
N GLY A 29 -8.39 1.85 7.13
CA GLY A 29 -9.46 0.90 6.83
C GLY A 29 -9.56 -0.26 7.82
N SER A 30 -10.50 -1.16 7.59
CA SER A 30 -10.78 -2.35 8.40
C SER A 30 -10.39 -3.64 7.66
N GLU A 31 -10.46 -4.79 8.32
CA GLU A 31 -9.99 -6.09 7.78
C GLU A 31 -10.55 -6.43 6.39
N ASP A 32 -11.78 -5.99 6.07
CA ASP A 32 -12.42 -6.23 4.78
C ASP A 32 -12.08 -5.19 3.70
N SER A 33 -11.53 -4.04 4.08
CA SER A 33 -11.23 -2.95 3.15
C SER A 33 -10.09 -2.07 3.65
N LEU A 34 -8.93 -2.24 3.02
CA LEU A 34 -7.74 -1.41 3.26
C LEU A 34 -7.58 -0.37 2.14
N GLY A 35 -7.27 0.86 2.54
CA GLY A 35 -6.91 1.98 1.68
C GLY A 35 -5.54 2.56 2.04
N VAL A 36 -4.97 3.33 1.11
CA VAL A 36 -3.71 4.06 1.33
C VAL A 36 -3.85 5.52 0.90
N LYS A 37 -3.34 6.43 1.74
CA LYS A 37 -3.19 7.86 1.45
C LYS A 37 -1.71 8.18 1.28
N PHE A 38 -1.35 8.93 0.25
CA PHE A 38 0.01 9.44 0.02
C PHE A 38 0.12 10.90 0.46
N PHE A 39 1.32 11.31 0.87
CA PHE A 39 1.65 12.68 1.31
C PHE A 39 2.70 13.33 0.42
#